data_AF-W9VFT6-F1
#
_entry.id   AF-W9VFT6-F1
#
_cell.length_a   1.000
_cell.length_b   1.000
_cell.length_c   1.000
_cell.angle_alpha   90.00
_cell.angle_beta   90.00
_cell.angle_gamma   90.00
#
_symmetry.space_group_name_H-M   'P 1'
#
loop_
_entity.id
_entity.type
_entity.pdbx_description
1 polymer ?
#
loop_
_entity_poly.entity_id
_entity_poly.type
_entity_poly.pdbx_seq_one_letter_code
_entity_poly.pdbx_strand_id
1 'polypeptide(L)'
;MSGDNWEEILGTEFAKRRKDKNFDQVQADIYGQFENTFMMYLPRLCEHCLNPACVASCPSGAIYKRDEDGIVLIDQDKCRGWRMCISGCPYKKIYYNWKTGKSEKCIFCYPRIESGLPTVCSETCVGRIRYLAYSYMTPTESKRLQVHQMKVISIRNNWKFS
;
A
#
# COMPACT_ATOMS: atom_id res chain seq x y z
N MET A 1 -17.93 2.18 18.68
CA MET A 1 -16.55 2.67 18.53
C MET A 1 -16.24 2.73 17.05
N SER A 2 -15.86 3.89 16.52
CA SER A 2 -15.49 4.09 15.12
C SER A 2 -14.15 4.83 15.08
N GLY A 3 -13.17 4.26 14.39
CA GLY A 3 -11.82 4.82 14.20
C GLY A 3 -11.05 3.97 13.20
N ASP A 4 -9.94 4.45 12.65
CA ASP A 4 -9.29 3.79 11.49
C ASP A 4 -8.80 2.35 11.76
N ASN A 5 -8.56 1.99 13.02
CA ASN A 5 -8.08 0.66 13.45
C ASN A 5 -9.11 -0.12 14.30
N TRP A 6 -10.41 0.11 14.09
CA TRP A 6 -11.49 -0.40 14.97
C TRP A 6 -11.64 -1.93 15.03
N GLU A 7 -11.07 -2.69 14.09
CA GLU A 7 -11.08 -4.17 14.08
C GLU A 7 -9.80 -4.80 14.66
N GLU A 8 -8.96 -4.01 15.33
CA GLU A 8 -7.71 -4.45 15.93
C GLU A 8 -7.89 -5.64 16.90
N ILE A 9 -6.97 -6.61 16.84
CA ILE A 9 -6.91 -7.80 17.72
C ILE A 9 -8.28 -8.49 17.82
N LEU A 10 -8.93 -8.70 16.66
CA LEU A 10 -10.23 -9.35 16.57
C LEU A 10 -11.33 -8.66 17.40
N GLY A 11 -11.22 -7.34 17.62
CA GLY A 11 -12.04 -6.55 18.56
C GLY A 11 -13.54 -6.47 18.27
N THR A 12 -14.04 -7.19 17.26
CA THR A 12 -15.46 -7.29 16.91
C THR A 12 -15.92 -8.75 16.78
N GLU A 13 -17.23 -8.95 16.87
CA GLU A 13 -17.86 -10.27 16.68
C GLU A 13 -17.43 -10.92 15.36
N PHE A 14 -17.23 -12.23 15.37
CA PHE A 14 -16.86 -12.98 14.16
C PHE A 14 -17.86 -12.78 13.02
N ALA A 15 -19.16 -12.63 13.33
CA ALA A 15 -20.20 -12.36 12.34
C ALA A 15 -20.00 -11.05 11.54
N LYS A 16 -19.29 -10.07 12.11
CA LYS A 16 -18.90 -8.83 11.41
C LYS A 16 -17.63 -9.05 10.60
N ARG A 17 -16.60 -9.67 11.19
CA ARG A 17 -15.31 -9.93 10.56
C ARG A 17 -15.37 -10.92 9.39
N ARG A 18 -16.27 -11.91 9.43
CA ARG A 18 -16.48 -12.90 8.34
C ARG A 18 -16.92 -12.27 7.02
N LYS A 19 -17.28 -10.98 7.02
CA LYS A 19 -17.62 -10.21 5.81
C LYS A 19 -16.37 -9.72 5.06
N ASP A 20 -15.17 -9.97 5.56
CA ASP A 20 -13.93 -9.75 4.81
C ASP A 20 -14.00 -10.54 3.49
N LYS A 21 -13.71 -9.84 2.38
CA LYS A 21 -13.70 -10.37 1.02
C LYS A 21 -12.79 -11.58 0.84
N ASN A 22 -11.77 -11.73 1.70
CA ASN A 22 -10.88 -12.88 1.65
C ASN A 22 -11.55 -14.20 2.11
N PHE A 23 -12.74 -14.15 2.72
CA PHE A 23 -13.53 -15.33 3.08
C PHE A 23 -14.54 -15.77 2.01
N ASP A 24 -14.70 -15.05 0.89
CA ASP A 24 -15.75 -15.31 -0.11
C ASP A 24 -15.70 -16.75 -0.69
N GLN A 25 -14.55 -17.42 -0.66
CA GLN A 25 -14.35 -18.79 -1.15
C GLN A 25 -13.95 -19.79 -0.05
N VAL A 26 -14.20 -19.45 1.22
CA VAL A 26 -13.73 -20.22 2.38
C VAL A 26 -14.92 -20.59 3.27
N GLN A 27 -14.94 -21.81 3.81
CA GLN A 27 -15.88 -22.21 4.86
C GLN A 27 -15.54 -21.52 6.19
N ALA A 28 -15.96 -20.26 6.33
CA ALA A 28 -15.50 -19.37 7.39
C ALA A 28 -15.95 -19.81 8.80
N ASP A 29 -17.05 -20.55 8.94
CA ASP A 29 -17.67 -20.85 10.24
C ASP A 29 -16.73 -21.59 11.21
N ILE A 30 -15.79 -22.40 10.68
CA ILE A 30 -14.79 -23.11 11.48
C ILE A 30 -13.90 -22.12 12.25
N TYR A 31 -13.53 -20.99 11.63
CA TYR A 31 -12.68 -19.97 12.25
C TYR A 31 -13.41 -19.07 13.26
N GLY A 32 -14.72 -19.29 13.46
CA GLY A 32 -15.48 -18.69 14.55
C GLY A 32 -15.36 -19.46 15.86
N GLN A 33 -14.81 -20.69 15.83
CA GLN A 33 -14.56 -21.49 17.03
C GLN A 33 -13.31 -20.99 17.75
N PHE A 34 -13.33 -21.03 19.08
CA PHE A 34 -12.24 -20.52 19.91
C PHE A 34 -10.91 -21.22 19.58
N GLU A 35 -10.95 -22.54 19.43
CA GLU A 35 -9.79 -23.39 19.15
C GLU A 35 -9.17 -23.14 17.76
N ASN A 36 -9.98 -22.66 16.83
CA ASN A 36 -9.60 -22.42 15.43
C ASN A 36 -9.43 -20.93 15.11
N THR A 37 -9.41 -20.08 16.13
CA THR A 37 -9.25 -18.63 15.95
C THR A 37 -7.85 -18.30 15.46
N PHE A 38 -7.76 -17.48 14.40
CA PHE A 38 -6.49 -16.96 13.88
C PHE A 38 -6.59 -15.46 13.59
N MET A 39 -5.44 -14.81 13.51
CA MET A 39 -5.32 -13.42 13.08
C MET A 39 -3.99 -13.17 12.38
N MET A 40 -3.95 -12.16 11.53
CA MET A 40 -2.73 -11.69 10.88
C MET A 40 -2.73 -10.17 10.73
N TYR A 41 -1.56 -9.56 10.70
CA TYR A 41 -1.40 -8.12 10.46
C TYR A 41 -1.16 -7.85 8.98
N LEU A 42 -1.82 -6.83 8.43
CA LEU A 42 -1.69 -6.45 7.02
C LEU A 42 -1.37 -4.95 6.86
N PRO A 43 -0.12 -4.51 7.13
CA PRO A 43 0.29 -3.14 6.87
C PRO A 43 0.38 -2.87 5.36
N ARG A 44 -0.41 -1.91 4.85
CA ARG A 44 -0.45 -1.57 3.40
C ARG A 44 -0.22 -0.09 3.14
N LEU A 45 0.47 0.20 2.04
CA LEU A 45 0.73 1.54 1.52
C LEU A 45 0.18 1.66 0.09
N CYS A 46 0.46 2.76 -0.60
CA CYS A 46 0.26 2.80 -2.05
C CYS A 46 1.22 1.82 -2.72
N GLU A 47 0.73 1.03 -3.67
CA GLU A 47 1.54 0.03 -4.38
C GLU A 47 2.41 0.63 -5.51
N HIS A 48 2.28 1.94 -5.79
CA HIS A 48 2.99 2.63 -6.90
C HIS A 48 2.97 1.83 -8.22
N CYS A 49 1.78 1.33 -8.57
CA CYS A 49 1.55 0.33 -9.61
C CYS A 49 2.25 0.66 -10.94
N LEU A 50 2.62 -0.38 -11.70
CA LEU A 50 3.08 -0.24 -13.08
C LEU A 50 1.99 0.36 -13.97
N ASN A 51 0.76 -0.15 -13.85
CA ASN A 51 -0.42 0.39 -14.51
C ASN A 51 -1.38 1.02 -13.47
N PRO A 52 -1.14 2.27 -13.06
CA PRO A 52 -1.91 2.91 -11.99
C PRO A 52 -3.30 3.34 -12.46
N ALA A 53 -4.33 2.63 -12.01
CA ALA A 53 -5.74 2.97 -12.26
C ALA A 53 -6.09 4.41 -11.83
N CYS A 54 -5.44 4.93 -10.79
CA CYS A 54 -5.63 6.31 -10.34
C CYS A 54 -5.16 7.36 -11.37
N VAL A 55 -4.12 7.07 -12.16
CA VAL A 55 -3.67 7.94 -13.25
C VAL A 55 -4.74 7.96 -14.35
N ALA A 56 -5.18 6.78 -14.79
CA ALA A 56 -6.21 6.65 -15.82
C ALA A 56 -7.55 7.29 -15.42
N SER A 57 -7.88 7.30 -14.13
CA SER A 57 -9.14 7.84 -13.61
C SER A 57 -9.13 9.36 -13.38
N CYS A 58 -7.99 10.05 -13.48
CA CYS A 58 -7.89 11.47 -13.15
C CYS A 58 -8.21 12.36 -14.37
N PRO A 59 -9.35 13.08 -14.40
CA PRO A 59 -9.75 13.84 -15.59
C PRO A 59 -8.82 15.02 -15.89
N SER A 60 -8.18 15.59 -14.86
CA SER A 60 -7.29 16.74 -15.01
C SER A 60 -5.84 16.34 -15.35
N GLY A 61 -5.53 15.06 -15.47
CA GLY A 61 -4.16 14.59 -15.71
C GLY A 61 -3.17 14.99 -14.61
N ALA A 62 -3.65 15.22 -13.37
CA ALA A 62 -2.82 15.67 -12.26
C ALA A 62 -1.98 14.55 -11.62
N ILE A 63 -2.27 13.29 -11.94
CA ILE A 63 -1.56 12.14 -11.39
C ILE A 63 -0.63 11.60 -12.48
N TYR A 64 0.62 11.37 -12.13
CA TYR A 64 1.65 10.90 -13.05
C TYR A 64 2.56 9.88 -12.36
N LYS A 65 3.25 9.05 -13.15
CA LYS A 65 4.29 8.13 -12.70
C LYS A 65 5.63 8.70 -13.16
N ARG A 66 6.57 8.85 -12.24
CA ARG A 66 7.94 9.27 -12.54
C ARG A 66 8.66 8.17 -13.31
N ASP A 67 9.41 8.54 -14.33
CA ASP A 67 10.09 7.58 -15.21
C ASP A 67 11.37 7.04 -14.57
N GLU A 68 12.00 7.80 -13.68
CA GLU A 68 13.29 7.49 -13.05
C GLU A 68 13.21 6.44 -11.94
N ASP A 69 12.13 6.41 -11.18
CA ASP A 69 12.01 5.58 -9.97
C ASP A 69 10.63 4.86 -9.88
N GLY A 70 9.74 5.12 -10.83
CA GLY A 70 8.41 4.52 -10.88
C GLY A 70 7.45 5.05 -9.81
N ILE A 71 7.81 6.10 -9.06
CA ILE A 71 6.96 6.68 -8.02
C ILE A 71 5.79 7.41 -8.67
N VAL A 72 4.58 6.89 -8.47
CA VAL A 72 3.34 7.60 -8.78
C VAL A 72 3.16 8.79 -7.83
N LEU A 73 2.78 9.97 -8.30
CA LEU A 73 2.53 11.19 -7.51
C LEU A 73 1.26 11.93 -7.97
N ILE A 74 0.75 12.82 -7.12
CA ILE A 74 -0.33 13.76 -7.46
C ILE A 74 0.27 15.17 -7.44
N ASP A 75 0.30 15.81 -8.60
CA ASP A 75 0.64 17.22 -8.75
C ASP A 75 -0.40 18.06 -8.00
N GLN A 76 0.05 18.70 -6.92
CA GLN A 76 -0.84 19.50 -6.08
C GLN A 76 -1.30 20.77 -6.79
N ASP A 77 -0.53 21.33 -7.72
CA ASP A 77 -0.92 22.56 -8.43
C ASP A 77 -1.95 22.28 -9.53
N LYS A 78 -1.84 21.12 -10.19
CA LYS A 78 -2.82 20.67 -11.20
C LYS A 78 -4.05 20.00 -10.61
N CYS A 79 -3.98 19.51 -9.38
CA CYS A 79 -5.11 18.82 -8.75
C CYS A 79 -6.31 19.76 -8.59
N ARG A 80 -7.44 19.41 -9.23
CA ARG A 80 -8.71 20.15 -9.14
C ARG A 80 -9.74 19.52 -8.20
N GLY A 81 -9.33 18.51 -7.43
CA GLY A 81 -10.21 17.93 -6.42
C GLY A 81 -11.41 17.15 -6.97
N TRP A 82 -11.33 16.60 -8.18
CA TRP A 82 -12.41 15.80 -8.80
C TRP A 82 -12.72 14.49 -8.06
N ARG A 83 -11.80 14.00 -7.22
CA ARG A 83 -11.95 12.79 -6.37
C ARG A 83 -12.14 11.47 -7.13
N MET A 84 -12.21 11.46 -8.45
CA MET A 84 -12.33 10.24 -9.28
C MET A 84 -11.21 9.23 -9.02
N CYS A 85 -9.99 9.72 -8.74
CA CYS A 85 -8.84 8.88 -8.41
C CYS A 85 -9.03 8.05 -7.12
N ILE A 86 -9.86 8.52 -6.17
CA ILE A 86 -10.16 7.81 -4.92
C ILE A 86 -11.00 6.56 -5.22
N SER A 87 -12.04 6.74 -6.04
CA SER A 87 -12.87 5.63 -6.51
C SER A 87 -12.08 4.70 -7.43
N GLY A 88 -11.25 5.25 -8.32
CA GLY A 88 -10.45 4.48 -9.27
C GLY A 88 -9.33 3.65 -8.65
N CYS A 89 -8.80 4.04 -7.48
CA CYS A 89 -7.79 3.23 -6.80
C CYS A 89 -8.43 1.97 -6.18
N PRO A 90 -8.05 0.74 -6.60
CA PRO A 90 -8.61 -0.49 -6.03
C PRO A 90 -8.16 -0.70 -4.57
N TYR A 91 -7.01 -0.13 -4.19
CA TYR A 91 -6.45 -0.25 -2.84
C TYR A 91 -6.94 0.83 -1.87
N LYS A 92 -7.69 1.84 -2.35
CA LYS A 92 -8.15 2.99 -1.56
C LYS A 92 -7.01 3.71 -0.81
N LYS A 93 -5.87 3.91 -1.50
CA LYS A 93 -4.66 4.55 -0.96
C LYS A 93 -4.49 6.02 -1.39
N ILE A 94 -5.58 6.64 -1.80
CA ILE A 94 -5.68 8.07 -2.09
C ILE A 94 -6.73 8.64 -1.15
N TYR A 95 -6.37 9.71 -0.46
CA TYR A 95 -7.17 10.36 0.56
C TYR A 95 -7.49 11.77 0.10
N TYR A 96 -8.67 12.26 0.45
CA TYR A 96 -9.06 13.63 0.14
C TYR A 96 -8.71 14.54 1.31
N ASN A 97 -7.94 15.59 1.05
CA ASN A 97 -7.70 16.64 2.03
C ASN A 97 -8.86 17.65 1.97
N TRP A 98 -9.69 17.60 3.00
CA TRP A 98 -10.88 18.46 3.12
C TRP A 98 -10.56 19.94 3.28
N LYS A 99 -9.36 20.29 3.75
CA LYS A 99 -8.92 21.68 3.93
C LYS A 99 -8.42 22.29 2.62
N THR A 100 -7.55 21.59 1.90
CA THR A 100 -6.96 22.10 0.64
C THR A 100 -7.85 21.88 -0.57
N GLY A 101 -8.83 20.99 -0.45
CA GLY A 101 -9.70 20.59 -1.54
C GLY A 101 -9.04 19.65 -2.55
N LYS A 102 -7.86 19.09 -2.23
CA LYS A 102 -7.02 18.30 -3.12
C LYS A 102 -6.86 16.88 -2.62
N SER A 103 -6.51 15.97 -3.51
CA SER A 103 -6.23 14.57 -3.13
C SER A 103 -4.75 14.38 -2.84
N GLU A 104 -4.46 13.56 -1.83
CA GLU A 104 -3.12 13.23 -1.35
C GLU A 104 -2.96 11.71 -1.24
N LYS A 105 -1.71 11.24 -1.29
CA LYS A 105 -1.36 9.82 -1.17
C LYS A 105 0.07 9.67 -0.69
N CYS A 106 0.44 8.44 -0.34
CA CYS A 106 1.83 8.07 -0.11
C CYS A 106 2.72 8.56 -1.27
N ILE A 107 3.77 9.30 -0.94
CA ILE A 107 4.74 9.83 -1.91
C ILE A 107 6.01 8.97 -1.99
N PHE A 108 5.95 7.77 -1.40
CA PHE A 108 7.09 6.86 -1.25
C PHE A 108 8.34 7.50 -0.63
N CYS A 109 8.14 8.55 0.17
CA CYS A 109 9.23 9.38 0.71
C CYS A 109 10.25 9.80 -0.36
N TYR A 110 9.82 10.17 -1.57
CA TYR A 110 10.73 10.49 -2.68
C TYR A 110 11.91 11.43 -2.30
N PRO A 111 11.77 12.47 -1.44
CA PRO A 111 12.92 13.30 -1.09
C PRO A 111 14.04 12.53 -0.36
N ARG A 112 13.67 11.49 0.38
CA ARG A 112 14.60 10.58 1.05
C ARG A 112 15.22 9.60 0.06
N ILE A 113 14.40 9.03 -0.82
CA ILE A 113 14.86 8.08 -1.84
C ILE A 113 15.88 8.75 -2.78
N GLU A 114 15.64 10.00 -3.19
CA GLU A 114 16.57 10.81 -3.98
C GLU A 114 17.92 11.03 -3.28
N SER A 115 17.93 11.00 -1.94
CA SER A 115 19.14 11.10 -1.11
C SER A 115 19.73 9.73 -0.74
N GLY A 116 19.26 8.63 -1.34
CA GLY A 116 19.70 7.27 -1.01
C GLY A 116 19.23 6.74 0.34
N LEU A 117 18.30 7.45 1.00
CA LEU A 117 17.76 7.07 2.31
C LEU A 117 16.50 6.21 2.16
N PRO A 118 16.26 5.25 3.07
CA PRO A 118 15.05 4.46 3.07
C PRO A 118 13.80 5.30 3.37
N THR A 119 12.63 4.79 3.01
CA THR A 119 11.35 5.39 3.41
C THR A 119 11.19 5.35 4.93
N VAL A 120 10.58 6.38 5.51
CA VAL A 120 10.43 6.52 6.97
C VAL A 120 9.80 5.27 7.57
N CYS A 121 8.72 4.79 6.97
CA CYS A 121 7.99 3.65 7.48
C CYS A 121 8.75 2.31 7.33
N SER A 122 9.78 2.23 6.48
CA SER A 122 10.69 1.08 6.41
C SER A 122 11.80 1.18 7.44
N GLU A 123 12.41 2.36 7.58
CA GLU A 123 13.45 2.64 8.57
C GLU A 123 12.96 2.45 10.01
N THR A 124 11.74 2.91 10.30
CA THR A 124 11.14 2.82 11.65
C THR A 124 10.41 1.51 11.91
N CYS A 125 10.52 0.52 11.01
CA CYS A 125 9.82 -0.74 11.19
C CYS A 125 10.43 -1.57 12.33
N VAL A 126 9.79 -1.52 13.50
CA VAL A 126 10.22 -2.27 14.69
C VAL A 126 10.33 -3.78 14.41
N GLY A 127 9.37 -4.34 13.66
CA GLY A 127 9.38 -5.76 13.30
C GLY A 127 10.40 -6.15 12.22
N ARG A 128 11.10 -5.18 11.61
CA ARG A 128 12.11 -5.40 10.55
C ARG A 128 11.62 -6.27 9.37
N ILE A 129 10.32 -6.20 9.07
CA ILE A 129 9.67 -6.99 8.01
C ILE A 129 9.67 -6.29 6.63
N ARG A 130 10.27 -5.11 6.54
CA ARG A 130 10.16 -4.24 5.36
C ARG A 130 11.49 -4.18 4.63
N TYR A 131 11.46 -4.56 3.36
CA TYR A 131 12.61 -4.50 2.47
C TYR A 131 12.32 -3.52 1.34
N LEU A 132 13.34 -2.74 0.97
CA LEU A 132 13.29 -1.82 -0.15
C LEU A 132 14.28 -2.31 -1.19
N ALA A 133 13.78 -2.56 -2.39
CA ALA A 133 14.58 -2.96 -3.52
C ALA A 133 14.04 -2.33 -4.80
N TYR A 134 14.96 -2.10 -5.71
CA TYR A 134 14.67 -1.74 -7.08
C TYR A 134 14.45 -3.01 -7.89
N SER A 135 13.42 -3.02 -8.74
CA SER A 135 13.16 -4.09 -9.69
C SER A 135 13.27 -3.57 -11.12
N TYR A 136 13.96 -4.34 -11.96
CA TYR A 136 14.16 -4.07 -13.38
C TYR A 136 13.15 -4.89 -14.20
N MET A 137 12.51 -4.27 -15.18
CA MET A 137 11.48 -4.92 -16.01
C MET A 137 12.08 -5.83 -17.11
N THR A 138 13.34 -5.60 -17.51
CA THR A 138 14.06 -6.42 -18.49
C THR A 138 15.53 -6.62 -18.07
N PRO A 139 16.17 -7.77 -18.40
CA PRO A 139 17.58 -8.01 -18.08
C PRO A 139 18.57 -7.16 -18.89
N THR A 140 18.12 -6.52 -19.97
CA THR A 140 18.98 -5.95 -21.03
C THR A 140 18.83 -4.45 -21.26
N GLU A 141 17.83 -3.76 -20.70
CA GLU A 141 17.70 -2.31 -20.82
C GLU A 141 17.89 -1.60 -19.48
N SER A 142 18.81 -0.64 -19.45
CA SER A 142 19.14 0.25 -18.34
C SER A 142 18.07 1.29 -18.02
N LYS A 143 16.80 1.08 -18.40
CA LYS A 143 15.70 2.04 -18.18
C LYS A 143 14.71 1.55 -17.11
N ARG A 144 15.09 1.92 -15.88
CA ARG A 144 14.30 2.44 -14.75
C ARG A 144 13.12 1.60 -14.24
N LEU A 145 13.39 0.76 -13.23
CA LEU A 145 13.22 1.04 -11.80
C LEU A 145 11.75 1.11 -11.38
N GLN A 146 11.15 -0.04 -11.07
CA GLN A 146 9.99 -0.09 -10.19
C GLN A 146 10.48 -0.30 -8.76
N VAL A 147 10.12 0.58 -7.83
CA VAL A 147 10.21 0.22 -6.41
C VAL A 147 9.13 -0.83 -6.12
N HIS A 148 9.53 -2.10 -6.15
CA HIS A 148 8.60 -3.20 -5.92
C HIS A 148 8.70 -3.66 -4.47
N GLN A 149 7.60 -3.39 -3.78
CA GLN A 149 7.07 -4.05 -2.59
C GLN A 149 7.95 -4.23 -1.35
N MET A 150 7.33 -3.75 -0.28
CA MET A 150 7.44 -4.27 1.07
C MET A 150 6.91 -5.73 1.12
N LYS A 151 7.74 -6.71 0.73
CA LYS A 151 7.40 -8.13 0.92
C LYS A 151 7.57 -8.49 2.40
N VAL A 152 6.48 -8.89 3.05
CA VAL A 152 6.56 -9.69 4.28
C VAL A 152 7.05 -11.07 3.86
N ILE A 153 8.35 -11.33 4.01
CA ILE A 153 8.88 -12.67 3.85
C ILE A 153 8.34 -13.48 5.04
N SER A 154 7.50 -14.48 4.75
CA SER A 154 7.20 -15.53 5.74
C SER A 154 8.53 -16.13 6.18
N ILE A 155 8.91 -15.92 7.43
CA ILE A 155 10.13 -16.48 8.02
C ILE A 155 9.90 -17.97 8.22
N ARG A 156 9.91 -18.76 7.14
CA ARG A 156 10.31 -20.17 7.22
C ARG A 156 11.83 -20.17 7.33
N ASN A 157 12.30 -20.44 8.54
CA ASN A 157 13.65 -20.76 9.02
C ASN A 157 14.85 -20.67 8.05
N ASN A 158 15.94 -20.13 8.62
CA ASN A 158 17.36 -20.22 8.20
C ASN A 158 17.92 -19.18 7.25
N TRP A 159 18.02 -17.92 7.70
CA TRP A 159 19.08 -17.04 7.22
C TRP A 159 19.88 -16.49 8.40
N LYS A 160 20.99 -17.18 8.71
CA LYS A 160 22.11 -16.63 9.49
C LYS A 160 22.80 -15.58 8.62
N PHE A 161 22.87 -14.34 9.08
CA PHE A 161 23.89 -13.43 8.60
C PHE A 161 25.14 -13.68 9.44
N SER A 162 26.27 -13.87 8.75
CA SER A 162 27.63 -13.96 9.30
C SER A 162 27.96 -12.77 10.19
#